data_AF-A0A7M7NBX7-F1
#
_entry.id   AF-A0A7M7NBX7-F1
#
_cell.length_a   1.000
_cell.length_b   1.000
_cell.length_c   1.000
_cell.angle_alpha   90.00
_cell.angle_beta   90.00
_cell.angle_gamma   90.00
#
_symmetry.space_group_name_H-M   'P 1'
#
loop_
_entity.id
_entity.type
_entity.pdbx_description
1 polymer ?
#
loop_
_entity_poly.entity_id
_entity_poly.type
_entity_poly.pdbx_seq_one_letter_code
_entity_poly.pdbx_strand_id
1 'polypeptide(L)'
;MGSIGGASFAGSGSGSNYLCMPEEPIYDEVETSLHGERALIYSSEYQVNTGPSRMQPMHDHTPTCAVCRAPSGRTSKLMIPARNVCPSQEWRLEYAGYIMAEKNVHKRSEFVCVDREMVPKAGTWGNQDGSLLYLTEVWCLVGAGLDCGPYINGYEITCAVCTI
;
A
#
# COMPACT_ATOMS: atom_id res chain seq x y z
N MET A 1 -4.69 -7.51 -14.58
CA MET A 1 -4.47 -6.59 -13.43
C MET A 1 -2.96 -6.48 -13.27
N GLY A 2 -2.45 -6.07 -12.12
CA GLY A 2 -1.02 -6.10 -11.81
C GLY A 2 -0.75 -6.73 -10.46
N SER A 3 0.52 -7.01 -10.19
CA SER A 3 1.01 -7.45 -8.87
C SER A 3 1.80 -6.30 -8.23
N ILE A 4 1.69 -6.15 -6.90
CA ILE A 4 2.48 -5.12 -6.20
C ILE A 4 3.88 -5.66 -5.95
N GLY A 5 4.89 -4.86 -6.29
CA GLY A 5 6.28 -5.12 -5.98
C GLY A 5 6.90 -4.04 -5.09
N GLY A 6 7.86 -4.42 -4.26
CA GLY A 6 8.60 -3.51 -3.37
C GLY A 6 9.93 -4.09 -2.91
N ALA A 7 10.62 -3.39 -2.01
CA ALA A 7 11.83 -3.92 -1.37
C ALA A 7 11.48 -5.02 -0.35
N SER A 8 12.42 -5.94 -0.11
CA SER A 8 12.28 -6.95 0.96
C SER A 8 12.20 -6.28 2.33
N PHE A 9 11.35 -6.80 3.22
CA PHE A 9 11.22 -6.35 4.61
C PHE A 9 12.55 -6.35 5.40
N ALA A 10 13.45 -7.28 5.06
CA ALA A 10 14.76 -7.42 5.67
C ALA A 10 15.85 -6.59 4.95
N GLY A 11 15.56 -6.13 3.73
CA GLY A 11 16.49 -5.35 2.92
C GLY A 11 16.56 -3.89 3.35
N SER A 12 17.77 -3.31 3.36
CA SER A 12 17.98 -1.87 3.63
C SER A 12 18.22 -1.02 2.38
N GLY A 13 18.25 -1.65 1.20
CA GLY A 13 18.43 -1.01 -0.10
C GLY A 13 17.19 -1.12 -0.98
N SER A 14 17.37 -1.09 -2.30
CA SER A 14 16.28 -0.99 -3.29
C SER A 14 15.45 0.30 -3.14
N GLY A 15 14.21 0.31 -3.65
CA GLY A 15 13.28 1.44 -3.53
C GLY A 15 12.43 1.38 -2.27
N SER A 16 12.04 2.53 -1.73
CA SER A 16 11.12 2.63 -0.58
C SER A 16 9.63 2.58 -0.97
N ASN A 17 9.35 2.74 -2.26
CA ASN A 17 8.01 2.82 -2.82
C ASN A 17 7.49 1.46 -3.28
N TYR A 18 6.18 1.38 -3.46
CA TYR A 18 5.53 0.24 -4.08
C TYR A 18 5.33 0.49 -5.58
N LEU A 19 5.50 -0.55 -6.39
CA LEU A 19 5.32 -0.52 -7.83
C LEU A 19 4.15 -1.41 -8.22
N CYS A 20 3.27 -0.90 -9.09
CA CYS A 20 2.26 -1.75 -9.71
C CYS A 20 2.84 -2.38 -10.97
N MET A 21 3.23 -3.64 -10.86
CA MET A 21 3.89 -4.38 -11.93
C MET A 21 2.84 -4.98 -12.88
N PRO A 22 2.98 -4.83 -14.21
CA PRO A 22 2.10 -5.51 -15.15
C PRO A 22 2.27 -7.03 -15.07
N GLU A 23 1.21 -7.78 -15.38
CA GLU A 23 1.26 -9.25 -15.44
C GLU A 23 2.19 -9.77 -16.54
N GLU A 24 2.30 -9.03 -17.64
CA GLU A 24 3.18 -9.32 -18.77
C GLU A 24 4.25 -8.23 -18.89
N PRO A 25 5.47 -8.44 -18.35
CA PRO A 25 6.56 -7.49 -18.50
C PRO A 25 7.12 -7.52 -19.93
N ILE A 26 7.51 -6.34 -20.43
CA ILE A 26 8.30 -6.22 -21.66
C ILE A 26 9.72 -5.92 -21.23
N TYR A 27 10.65 -6.80 -21.60
CA TYR A 27 12.09 -6.59 -21.45
C TYR A 27 12.67 -6.15 -22.79
N ASP A 28 13.68 -5.28 -22.74
CA ASP A 28 14.45 -4.86 -23.91
C ASP A 28 15.71 -5.72 -24.01
N GLU A 29 16.90 -5.16 -23.77
CA GLU A 29 18.14 -5.92 -23.64
C GLU A 29 18.35 -6.41 -22.21
N VAL A 30 18.66 -7.70 -22.04
CA VAL A 30 18.83 -8.33 -20.72
C VAL A 30 20.17 -9.04 -20.58
N GLU A 31 20.76 -8.93 -19.38
CA GLU A 31 21.86 -9.78 -18.95
C GLU A 31 21.28 -10.92 -18.10
N THR A 32 21.62 -12.18 -18.42
CA THR A 32 20.99 -13.37 -17.82
C THR A 32 21.61 -13.82 -16.50
N SER A 33 22.63 -13.13 -16.00
CA SER A 33 23.30 -13.42 -14.73
C SER A 33 22.66 -12.69 -13.56
N LEU A 34 22.72 -13.29 -12.37
CA LEU A 34 22.33 -12.62 -11.12
C LEU A 34 23.51 -11.84 -10.57
N HIS A 35 23.23 -10.65 -10.03
CA HIS A 35 24.24 -9.74 -9.44
C HIS A 35 23.79 -9.36 -8.02
N GLY A 36 24.72 -9.37 -7.07
CA GLY A 36 24.43 -9.13 -5.64
C GLY A 36 24.27 -7.65 -5.28
N GLU A 37 24.68 -6.76 -6.17
CA GLU A 37 24.82 -5.33 -5.97
C GLU A 37 23.64 -4.54 -6.54
N ARG A 38 22.74 -5.22 -7.27
CA ARG A 38 21.57 -4.61 -7.93
C ARG A 38 20.40 -4.48 -6.96
N ALA A 39 19.56 -3.48 -7.20
CA ALA A 39 18.28 -3.36 -6.51
C ALA A 39 17.36 -4.54 -6.88
N LEU A 40 16.70 -5.09 -5.89
CA LEU A 40 15.76 -6.21 -6.01
C LEU A 40 14.32 -5.75 -5.76
N ILE A 41 13.40 -6.30 -6.53
CA ILE A 41 11.95 -6.14 -6.37
C ILE A 41 11.37 -7.50 -5.94
N TYR A 42 10.63 -7.49 -4.84
CA TYR A 42 9.93 -8.64 -4.27
C TYR A 42 8.43 -8.45 -4.42
N SER A 43 7.68 -9.55 -4.57
CA SER A 43 6.23 -9.51 -4.47
C SER A 43 5.82 -8.98 -3.10
N SER A 44 4.72 -8.23 -3.05
CA SER A 44 4.16 -7.78 -1.78
C SER A 44 3.22 -8.79 -1.15
N GLU A 45 2.92 -8.62 0.13
CA GLU A 45 2.00 -9.45 0.92
C GLU A 45 1.20 -8.60 1.89
N TYR A 46 -0.10 -8.88 2.00
CA TYR A 46 -0.91 -8.36 3.08
C TYR A 46 -0.53 -9.04 4.39
N GLN A 47 -0.32 -8.24 5.44
CA GLN A 47 -0.02 -8.72 6.79
C GLN A 47 -1.16 -8.36 7.74
N VAL A 48 -2.38 -8.76 7.34
CA VAL A 48 -3.64 -8.42 8.03
C VAL A 48 -4.26 -9.67 8.64
N ASN A 49 -3.88 -9.96 9.89
CA ASN A 49 -4.46 -11.05 10.69
C ASN A 49 -5.83 -10.68 11.26
N THR A 50 -5.95 -9.44 11.73
CA THR A 50 -7.16 -8.83 12.28
C THR A 50 -7.26 -7.40 11.76
N GLY A 51 -8.45 -6.83 11.80
CA GLY A 51 -8.65 -5.44 11.42
C GLY A 51 -10.10 -4.98 11.62
N PRO A 52 -10.44 -3.81 11.07
CA PRO A 52 -11.80 -3.28 11.10
C PRO A 52 -12.83 -4.30 10.59
N SER A 53 -14.03 -4.29 11.14
CA SER A 53 -15.08 -5.31 10.87
C SER A 53 -15.53 -5.45 9.41
N ARG A 54 -15.21 -4.46 8.57
CA ARG A 54 -15.50 -4.47 7.13
C ARG A 54 -14.34 -5.00 6.27
N MET A 55 -13.20 -5.32 6.88
CA MET A 55 -12.04 -5.89 6.20
C MET A 55 -11.97 -7.38 6.47
N GLN A 56 -11.74 -8.17 5.43
CA GLN A 56 -11.48 -9.59 5.57
C GLN A 56 -10.02 -9.80 6.00
N PRO A 57 -9.71 -10.81 6.85
CA PRO A 57 -8.33 -11.22 7.08
C PRO A 57 -7.66 -11.62 5.76
N MET A 58 -6.49 -11.06 5.50
CA MET A 58 -5.74 -11.25 4.25
C MET A 58 -4.27 -11.58 4.50
N HIS A 59 -3.91 -12.00 5.72
CA HIS A 59 -2.54 -12.39 6.05
C HIS A 59 -1.99 -13.40 5.03
N ASP A 60 -0.76 -13.13 4.56
CA ASP A 60 -0.01 -13.95 3.60
C ASP A 60 -0.65 -14.07 2.22
N HIS A 61 -1.57 -13.15 1.87
CA HIS A 61 -2.11 -13.05 0.53
C HIS A 61 -1.35 -11.99 -0.27
N THR A 62 -1.02 -12.31 -1.52
CA THR A 62 -0.41 -11.34 -2.44
C THR A 62 -1.47 -10.33 -2.90
N PRO A 63 -1.22 -9.01 -2.72
CA PRO A 63 -2.13 -7.97 -3.16
C PRO A 63 -2.08 -7.77 -4.68
N THR A 64 -3.21 -7.38 -5.27
CA THR A 64 -3.27 -6.91 -6.66
C THR A 64 -3.26 -5.39 -6.74
N CYS A 65 -2.94 -4.88 -7.92
CA CYS A 65 -3.04 -3.46 -8.23
C CYS A 65 -3.56 -3.23 -9.65
N ALA A 66 -3.91 -1.99 -9.95
CA ALA A 66 -4.28 -1.56 -11.29
C ALA A 66 -3.74 -0.16 -11.56
N VAL A 67 -3.36 0.08 -12.82
CA VAL A 67 -3.06 1.42 -13.33
C VAL A 67 -4.25 1.85 -14.19
N CYS A 68 -4.92 2.91 -13.79
CA CYS A 68 -6.13 3.41 -14.43
C CYS A 68 -5.89 4.79 -15.03
N ARG A 69 -6.51 5.05 -16.19
CA ARG A 69 -6.57 6.40 -16.78
C ARG A 69 -7.79 7.13 -16.23
N ALA A 70 -7.58 8.28 -15.62
CA ALA A 70 -8.69 9.16 -15.22
C ALA A 70 -9.45 9.68 -16.46
N PRO A 71 -10.79 9.84 -16.40
CA PRO A 71 -11.56 10.41 -17.50
C PRO A 71 -11.07 11.80 -17.94
N SER A 72 -11.30 12.14 -19.20
CA SER A 72 -10.96 13.46 -19.74
C SER A 72 -11.57 14.58 -18.90
N GLY A 73 -10.76 15.59 -18.56
CA GLY A 73 -11.13 16.68 -17.66
C GLY A 73 -10.66 16.48 -16.22
N ARG A 74 -10.32 15.25 -15.80
CA ARG A 74 -9.71 14.98 -14.50
C ARG A 74 -8.19 14.91 -14.59
N THR A 75 -7.53 15.99 -14.24
CA THR A 75 -6.08 16.16 -14.42
C THR A 75 -5.29 15.94 -13.14
N SER A 76 -5.95 15.95 -11.97
CA SER A 76 -5.28 15.88 -10.68
C SER A 76 -5.73 14.67 -9.89
N LYS A 77 -4.79 14.05 -9.16
CA LYS A 77 -5.02 12.96 -8.21
C LYS A 77 -4.54 13.40 -6.83
N LEU A 78 -5.33 13.10 -5.81
CA LEU A 78 -4.98 13.35 -4.42
C LEU A 78 -5.28 12.10 -3.56
N MET A 79 -4.37 11.77 -2.64
CA MET A 79 -4.62 10.82 -1.55
C MET A 79 -4.72 11.61 -0.25
N ILE A 80 -5.80 11.40 0.50
CA ILE A 80 -6.10 12.12 1.74
C ILE A 80 -6.08 11.11 2.89
N PRO A 81 -5.10 11.18 3.79
CA PRO A 81 -5.07 10.33 4.98
C PRO A 81 -6.11 10.79 6.01
N ALA A 82 -6.49 9.89 6.91
CA ALA A 82 -7.48 10.11 7.98
C ALA A 82 -8.85 10.62 7.49
N ARG A 83 -9.20 10.32 6.24
CA ARG A 83 -10.50 10.58 5.62
C ARG A 83 -10.88 9.41 4.72
N ASN A 84 -12.17 9.17 4.56
CA ASN A 84 -12.73 8.19 3.62
C ASN A 84 -13.65 8.86 2.58
N VAL A 85 -13.55 10.19 2.46
CA VAL A 85 -14.30 11.07 1.56
C VAL A 85 -13.37 12.12 0.97
N CYS A 86 -13.73 12.66 -0.20
CA CYS A 86 -12.98 13.73 -0.85
C CYS A 86 -13.25 15.11 -0.21
N PRO A 87 -12.41 16.14 -0.50
CA PRO A 87 -12.49 17.44 0.18
C PRO A 87 -13.77 18.22 -0.11
N SER A 88 -14.34 18.06 -1.30
CA SER A 88 -15.56 18.72 -1.76
C SER A 88 -16.29 17.87 -2.79
N GLN A 89 -17.48 18.30 -3.21
CA GLN A 89 -18.30 17.62 -4.22
C GLN A 89 -17.71 17.69 -5.64
N GLU A 90 -16.76 18.58 -5.89
CA GLU A 90 -16.08 18.69 -7.19
C GLU A 90 -15.09 17.55 -7.42
N TRP A 91 -14.56 16.99 -6.33
CA TRP A 91 -13.67 15.83 -6.39
C TRP A 91 -14.47 14.54 -6.54
N ARG A 92 -14.05 13.70 -7.47
CA ARG A 92 -14.55 12.34 -7.57
C ARG A 92 -13.77 11.42 -6.63
N LEU A 93 -14.48 10.67 -5.79
CA LEU A 93 -13.92 9.54 -5.07
C LEU A 93 -13.68 8.38 -6.04
N GLU A 94 -12.42 7.95 -6.18
CA GLU A 94 -12.08 6.75 -6.94
C GLU A 94 -12.16 5.51 -6.05
N TYR A 95 -11.57 5.58 -4.85
CA TYR A 95 -11.73 4.57 -3.83
C TYR A 95 -11.37 5.08 -2.43
N ALA A 96 -11.76 4.32 -1.41
CA ALA A 96 -11.41 4.60 -0.02
C ALA A 96 -11.17 3.32 0.76
N GLY A 97 -10.18 3.36 1.65
CA GLY A 97 -9.81 2.24 2.50
C GLY A 97 -8.90 2.70 3.63
N TYR A 98 -7.75 2.04 3.81
CA TYR A 98 -6.86 2.26 4.94
C TYR A 98 -5.42 2.51 4.49
N ILE A 99 -4.72 3.34 5.26
CA ILE A 99 -3.29 3.55 5.09
C ILE A 99 -2.58 2.27 5.53
N MET A 100 -1.70 1.79 4.66
CA MET A 100 -0.81 0.68 4.92
C MET A 100 0.63 1.07 4.63
N ALA A 101 1.55 0.43 5.36
CA ALA A 101 2.98 0.58 5.21
C ALA A 101 3.69 -0.66 5.80
N GLU A 102 5.01 -0.65 5.73
CA GLU A 102 5.84 -1.67 6.36
C GLU A 102 5.79 -1.57 7.90
N LYS A 103 6.10 -2.67 8.59
CA LYS A 103 6.05 -2.79 10.06
C LYS A 103 6.96 -1.76 10.73
N ASN A 104 6.52 -1.22 11.87
CA ASN A 104 7.25 -0.19 12.62
C ASN A 104 8.69 -0.57 13.07
N VAL A 105 9.02 -1.86 13.15
CA VAL A 105 10.36 -2.37 13.50
C VAL A 105 11.20 -2.79 12.28
N HIS A 106 10.64 -2.71 11.07
CA HIS A 106 11.33 -3.01 9.82
C HIS A 106 11.85 -1.70 9.17
N LYS A 107 12.42 -1.81 7.96
CA LYS A 107 12.83 -0.63 7.19
C LYS A 107 11.60 0.10 6.66
N ARG A 108 11.65 1.44 6.68
CA ARG A 108 10.51 2.27 6.26
C ARG A 108 10.17 2.04 4.78
N SER A 109 8.87 1.96 4.49
CA SER A 109 8.29 2.11 3.16
C SER A 109 7.51 3.42 3.04
N GLU A 110 6.93 3.65 1.87
CA GLU A 110 5.86 4.64 1.71
C GLU A 110 4.59 4.25 2.47
N PHE A 111 3.79 5.25 2.83
CA PHE A 111 2.40 5.07 3.25
C PHE A 111 1.50 5.09 2.02
N VAL A 112 0.80 3.99 1.77
CA VAL A 112 -0.08 3.83 0.61
C VAL A 112 -1.52 3.64 1.05
N CYS A 113 -2.46 4.08 0.22
CA CYS A 113 -3.88 3.87 0.45
C CYS A 113 -4.28 2.54 -0.19
N VAL A 114 -4.69 1.58 0.62
CA VAL A 114 -5.18 0.28 0.16
C VAL A 114 -6.70 0.26 0.25
N ASP A 115 -7.36 -0.18 -0.81
CA ASP A 115 -8.81 -0.30 -0.84
C ASP A 115 -9.32 -1.26 0.26
N ARG A 116 -10.43 -0.89 0.90
CA ARG A 116 -11.00 -1.65 2.03
C ARG A 116 -11.33 -3.11 1.69
N GLU A 117 -11.68 -3.38 0.43
CA GLU A 117 -12.10 -4.71 -0.01
C GLU A 117 -10.91 -5.66 -0.17
N MET A 118 -9.68 -5.12 -0.30
CA MET A 118 -8.41 -5.85 -0.46
C MET A 118 -8.53 -7.02 -1.45
N VAL A 119 -8.22 -6.80 -2.72
CA VAL A 119 -8.32 -7.86 -3.74
C VAL A 119 -7.01 -8.66 -3.80
N PRO A 120 -6.99 -9.93 -3.33
CA PRO A 120 -5.81 -10.76 -3.45
C PRO A 120 -5.69 -11.34 -4.86
N LYS A 121 -4.46 -11.70 -5.24
CA LYS A 121 -4.22 -12.47 -6.45
C LYS A 121 -4.68 -13.91 -6.21
N ALA A 122 -5.40 -14.48 -7.18
CA ALA A 122 -5.96 -15.82 -7.02
C ALA A 122 -4.83 -16.88 -6.96
N GLY A 123 -4.94 -17.82 -6.02
CA GLY A 123 -3.99 -18.92 -5.87
C GLY A 123 -2.63 -18.53 -5.28
N THR A 124 -2.47 -17.30 -4.78
CA THR A 124 -1.26 -16.86 -4.09
C THR A 124 -1.53 -16.72 -2.60
N TRP A 125 -1.07 -17.71 -1.84
CA TRP A 125 -1.10 -17.72 -0.38
C TRP A 125 0.16 -18.37 0.17
N GLY A 126 0.69 -17.81 1.24
CA GLY A 126 1.82 -18.34 2.00
C GLY A 126 2.77 -17.24 2.45
N ASN A 127 3.66 -17.56 3.38
CA ASN A 127 4.63 -16.60 3.87
C ASN A 127 5.88 -16.59 2.97
N GLN A 128 5.94 -15.68 1.99
CA GLN A 128 7.12 -15.41 1.18
C GLN A 128 8.03 -14.33 1.79
N ASP A 129 7.53 -13.57 2.77
CA ASP A 129 8.29 -12.55 3.49
C ASP A 129 8.99 -11.59 2.50
N GLY A 130 8.19 -11.10 1.54
CA GLY A 130 8.64 -10.20 0.49
C GLY A 130 8.62 -8.73 0.93
N SER A 131 7.78 -7.93 0.27
CA SER A 131 7.47 -6.55 0.66
C SER A 131 6.14 -6.53 1.44
N LEU A 132 6.09 -6.02 2.66
CA LEU A 132 4.93 -6.27 3.53
C LEU A 132 4.03 -5.05 3.68
N LEU A 133 2.71 -5.29 3.69
CA LEU A 133 1.69 -4.27 3.91
C LEU A 133 0.94 -4.54 5.23
N TYR A 134 1.25 -3.74 6.23
CA TYR A 134 0.57 -3.70 7.53
C TYR A 134 -0.40 -2.51 7.60
N LEU A 135 -1.49 -2.68 8.34
CA LEU A 135 -2.35 -1.55 8.74
C LEU A 135 -1.53 -0.52 9.52
N THR A 136 -1.76 0.76 9.21
CA THR A 136 -1.15 1.87 9.97
C THR A 136 -2.06 2.32 11.10
N GLU A 137 -1.56 2.23 12.31
CA GLU A 137 -2.23 2.71 13.52
C GLU A 137 -1.75 4.12 13.91
N VAL A 138 -2.66 4.89 14.50
CA VAL A 138 -2.28 6.13 15.18
C VAL A 138 -1.43 5.82 16.39
N TRP A 139 -0.24 6.42 16.44
CA TRP A 139 0.45 6.64 17.71
C TRP A 139 0.28 8.09 18.13
N CYS A 140 -0.54 8.33 19.15
CA CYS A 140 -0.73 9.67 19.71
C CYS A 140 -0.40 9.65 21.21
N LEU A 141 0.49 10.54 21.61
CA LEU A 141 0.88 10.76 23.00
C LEU A 141 1.20 12.23 23.15
N VAL A 142 0.54 12.92 24.09
CA VAL A 142 0.80 14.34 24.36
C VAL A 142 2.29 14.52 24.67
N GLY A 143 3.00 15.26 23.82
CA GLY A 143 4.44 15.53 23.97
C GLY A 143 5.41 14.51 23.32
N ALA A 144 4.94 13.44 22.69
CA ALA A 144 5.80 12.47 21.98
C ALA A 144 5.16 11.86 20.71
N GLY A 145 4.11 12.48 20.18
CA GLY A 145 3.39 12.04 18.97
C GLY A 145 2.48 13.14 18.44
N LEU A 146 1.50 12.77 17.59
CA LEU A 146 0.38 13.68 17.29
C LEU A 146 -0.30 14.08 18.62
N ASP A 147 -0.60 15.37 18.79
CA ASP A 147 -1.49 15.78 19.88
C ASP A 147 -2.83 15.08 19.65
N CYS A 148 -3.25 14.24 20.61
CA CYS A 148 -4.27 13.24 20.35
C CYS A 148 -5.54 13.91 19.81
N GLY A 149 -5.97 15.06 20.33
CA GLY A 149 -7.10 15.82 19.75
C GLY A 149 -8.26 14.90 19.33
N PRO A 150 -8.64 14.84 18.03
CA PRO A 150 -9.66 13.92 17.51
C PRO A 150 -9.15 12.50 17.16
N TYR A 151 -7.83 12.28 17.16
CA TYR A 151 -7.20 10.98 16.93
C TYR A 151 -7.19 10.13 18.20
N ILE A 152 -7.45 8.84 18.03
CA ILE A 152 -7.44 7.85 19.13
C ILE A 152 -6.24 6.93 18.92
N ASN A 153 -5.41 6.80 19.96
CA ASN A 153 -4.24 5.93 19.92
C ASN A 153 -4.64 4.47 19.62
N GLY A 154 -3.92 3.83 18.69
CA GLY A 154 -4.16 2.46 18.24
C GLY A 154 -5.22 2.30 17.15
N TYR A 155 -5.89 3.38 16.70
CA TYR A 155 -6.90 3.25 15.64
C TYR A 155 -6.25 3.22 14.26
N GLU A 156 -6.74 2.35 13.38
CA GLU A 156 -6.30 2.29 12.00
C GLU A 156 -6.71 3.54 11.21
N ILE A 157 -5.79 4.08 10.41
CA ILE A 157 -6.02 5.31 9.66
C ILE A 157 -6.68 5.02 8.31
N THR A 158 -7.84 5.60 8.08
CA THR A 158 -8.51 5.54 6.77
C THR A 158 -7.82 6.42 5.73
N CYS A 159 -8.11 6.20 4.45
CA CYS A 159 -7.69 7.05 3.35
C CYS A 159 -8.73 7.11 2.23
N ALA A 160 -8.67 8.19 1.45
CA ALA A 160 -9.46 8.38 0.24
C ALA A 160 -8.54 8.79 -0.91
N VAL A 161 -8.72 8.17 -2.07
CA VAL A 161 -8.08 8.57 -3.32
C VAL A 161 -9.11 9.22 -4.22
N CYS A 162 -8.82 10.45 -4.61
CA CYS A 162 -9.73 11.33 -5.33
C CYS A 162 -9.09 11.85 -6.60
N THR A 163 -9.92 12.13 -7.62
CA THR A 163 -9.50 12.84 -8.83
C THR A 163 -10.40 14.03 -9.12
N ILE A 164 -9.86 15.05 -9.78
CA ILE A 164 -10.60 16.24 -10.25
C ILE A 164 -10.06 16.71 -11.58
#